data_AF-A0A934AZI7-F1
#
_entry.id   AF-A0A934AZI7-F1
#
_cell.length_a   1.000
_cell.length_b   1.000
_cell.length_c   1.000
_cell.angle_alpha   90.00
_cell.angle_beta   90.00
_cell.angle_gamma   90.00
#
_symmetry.space_group_name_H-M   'P 1'
#
loop_
_entity.id
_entity.type
_entity.pdbx_description
1 polymer ?
#
loop_
_entity_poly.entity_id
_entity_poly.type
_entity_poly.pdbx_seq_one_letter_code
_entity_poly.pdbx_strand_id
1 'polypeptide(L)'
;MKKHIFYLTLILIVPLTLYILSLKTVVPIPPDDNHKGITEITGCLECHGDDKGNPKKKTHPPKDQCFNCHKAAKKPPVVKGQS
;
A
#
# COMPACT_ATOMS: atom_id res chain seq x y z
N MET A 1 30.27 -19.39 16.22
CA MET A 1 29.48 -18.53 17.15
C MET A 1 29.07 -17.20 16.52
N LYS A 2 29.97 -16.27 16.14
CA LYS A 2 29.62 -14.96 15.55
C LYS A 2 28.69 -15.01 14.33
N LYS A 3 28.89 -15.96 13.40
CA LYS A 3 28.01 -16.15 12.23
C LYS A 3 26.59 -16.57 12.63
N HIS A 4 26.46 -17.45 13.64
CA HIS A 4 25.15 -17.88 14.13
C HIS A 4 24.40 -16.75 14.82
N ILE A 5 25.10 -15.92 15.62
CA ILE A 5 24.53 -14.71 16.22
C ILE A 5 24.03 -13.77 15.12
N PHE A 6 24.84 -13.53 14.08
CA PHE A 6 24.46 -12.70 12.95
C PHE A 6 23.18 -13.19 12.24
N TYR A 7 23.08 -14.50 11.97
CA TYR A 7 21.88 -15.06 11.35
C TYR A 7 20.66 -14.97 12.25
N LEU A 8 20.79 -15.26 13.54
CA LEU A 8 19.70 -15.12 14.50
C LEU A 8 19.20 -13.67 14.59
N THR A 9 20.12 -12.69 14.55
CA THR A 9 19.77 -11.28 14.52
C THR A 9 18.98 -10.92 13.26
N LEU A 10 19.40 -11.37 12.07
CA LEU A 10 18.65 -11.13 10.83
C LEU A 10 17.26 -11.78 10.86
N ILE A 11 17.18 -13.03 11.33
CA ILE A 11 15.92 -13.78 11.42
C ILE A 11 14.90 -13.07 12.32
N LEU A 12 15.34 -12.33 13.34
CA LEU A 12 14.43 -11.55 14.18
C LEU A 12 14.14 -10.15 13.61
N ILE A 13 15.16 -9.45 13.11
CA ILE A 13 15.04 -8.06 12.65
C ILE A 13 14.17 -7.95 11.40
N VAL A 14 14.36 -8.83 10.42
CA VAL A 14 13.63 -8.75 9.15
C VAL A 14 12.12 -8.88 9.34
N PRO A 15 11.58 -9.95 9.97
CA PRO A 15 10.13 -10.05 10.17
C PRO A 15 9.59 -8.97 11.11
N LEU A 16 10.35 -8.53 12.12
CA LEU A 16 9.94 -7.42 12.97
C LEU A 16 9.76 -6.13 12.17
N THR A 17 10.71 -5.83 11.27
CA THR A 17 10.64 -4.64 10.41
C THR A 17 9.45 -4.73 9.45
N LEU A 18 9.22 -5.89 8.83
CA LEU A 18 8.08 -6.11 7.95
C LEU A 18 6.74 -5.99 8.70
N TYR A 19 6.68 -6.49 9.93
CA TYR A 19 5.51 -6.35 10.79
C TYR A 19 5.19 -4.88 11.06
N ILE A 20 6.18 -4.08 11.46
CA ILE A 20 6.00 -2.63 11.70
C ILE A 20 5.52 -1.91 10.43
N LEU A 21 6.08 -2.25 9.26
CA LEU A 21 5.62 -1.68 7.99
C LEU A 21 4.17 -2.06 7.66
N SER A 22 3.75 -3.29 7.97
CA SER A 22 2.38 -3.77 7.78
C SER A 22 1.36 -3.02 8.67
N LEU A 23 1.79 -2.51 9.83
CA LEU A 23 0.93 -1.74 10.73
C LEU A 23 0.63 -0.32 10.25
N LYS A 24 1.35 0.20 9.23
CA LYS A 24 1.08 1.55 8.72
C LYS A 24 -0.31 1.61 8.09
N THR A 25 -1.12 2.55 8.55
CA THR A 25 -2.43 2.80 7.96
C THR A 25 -2.27 3.46 6.59
N VAL A 26 -2.99 2.92 5.60
CA VAL A 26 -3.08 3.49 4.25
C VAL A 26 -4.54 3.80 3.93
N VAL A 27 -4.77 4.63 2.91
CA VAL A 27 -6.12 4.93 2.45
C VAL A 27 -6.77 3.65 1.90
N PRO A 28 -8.01 3.31 2.28
CA PRO A 28 -8.65 2.13 1.71
C PRO A 28 -9.27 2.45 0.34
N ILE A 29 -9.52 1.41 -0.46
CA ILE A 29 -10.17 1.55 -1.76
C ILE A 29 -11.66 1.90 -1.54
N PRO A 30 -12.17 3.01 -2.09
CA PRO A 30 -13.57 3.40 -1.96
C PRO A 30 -14.52 2.34 -2.55
N PRO A 31 -15.69 2.11 -1.95
CA PRO A 31 -16.72 1.24 -2.53
C PRO A 31 -17.61 2.03 -3.50
N ASP A 32 -17.02 2.69 -4.49
CA ASP A 32 -17.73 3.44 -5.53
C ASP A 32 -17.67 2.73 -6.89
N ASP A 33 -18.45 3.20 -7.86
CA ASP A 33 -18.55 2.59 -9.18
C ASP A 33 -17.25 2.68 -10.00
N ASN A 34 -16.36 3.63 -9.69
CA ASN A 34 -15.06 3.77 -10.37
C ASN A 34 -14.05 2.72 -9.90
N HIS A 35 -14.17 2.24 -8.66
CA HIS A 35 -13.26 1.25 -8.07
C HIS A 35 -13.84 -0.17 -8.07
N LYS A 36 -15.15 -0.30 -8.27
CA LYS A 36 -15.85 -1.58 -8.28
C LYS A 36 -15.42 -2.42 -9.48
N GLY A 37 -14.96 -3.65 -9.21
CA GLY A 37 -14.59 -4.61 -10.26
C GLY A 37 -13.17 -4.47 -10.80
N ILE A 38 -12.38 -3.49 -10.34
CA ILE A 38 -10.95 -3.41 -10.68
C ILE A 38 -10.20 -4.52 -9.94
N THR A 39 -9.62 -5.45 -10.70
CA THR A 39 -8.77 -6.53 -10.17
C THR A 39 -7.31 -6.39 -10.59
N GLU A 40 -7.04 -5.59 -11.63
CA GLU A 40 -5.71 -5.42 -12.22
C GLU A 40 -5.05 -4.11 -11.80
N ILE A 41 -3.75 -4.15 -11.57
CA ILE A 41 -2.94 -2.99 -11.18
C ILE A 41 -2.97 -1.91 -12.28
N THR A 42 -3.01 -2.32 -13.55
CA THR A 42 -3.04 -1.40 -14.69
C THR A 42 -4.24 -0.47 -14.65
N GLY A 43 -5.42 -0.96 -14.29
CA GLY A 43 -6.63 -0.14 -14.14
C GLY A 43 -6.48 0.92 -13.04
N CYS A 44 -5.79 0.61 -11.94
CA CYS A 44 -5.48 1.59 -10.91
C CYS A 44 -4.57 2.71 -11.44
N LEU A 45 -3.58 2.36 -12.27
CA LEU A 45 -2.58 3.28 -12.79
C LEU A 45 -3.10 4.21 -13.89
N GLU A 46 -4.29 3.97 -14.43
CA GLU A 46 -4.94 4.90 -15.38
C GLU A 46 -5.22 6.27 -14.73
N CYS A 47 -5.50 6.28 -13.43
CA CYS A 47 -5.77 7.48 -12.64
C CYS A 47 -4.71 7.77 -11.57
N HIS A 48 -4.03 6.74 -11.05
CA HIS A 48 -3.01 6.85 -10.00
C HIS A 48 -1.56 6.65 -10.51
N GLY A 49 -1.35 6.63 -11.83
CA GLY A 49 -0.02 6.76 -12.42
C GLY A 49 0.63 8.11 -12.11
N ASP A 50 1.94 8.20 -12.27
CA ASP A 50 2.72 9.37 -11.78
C ASP A 50 2.34 10.68 -12.49
N ASP A 51 1.88 10.61 -13.75
CA ASP A 51 1.44 11.75 -14.57
C ASP A 51 -0.09 11.80 -14.76
N LYS A 52 -0.85 11.17 -13.85
CA LYS A 52 -2.31 11.12 -13.94
C LYS A 52 -2.97 12.14 -13.02
N GLY A 53 -4.30 12.27 -13.11
CA GLY A 53 -5.05 13.26 -12.34
C GLY A 53 -4.99 13.07 -10.82
N ASN A 54 -4.79 11.84 -10.34
CA ASN A 54 -4.70 11.52 -8.91
C ASN A 54 -3.45 10.70 -8.60
N PRO A 55 -2.24 11.22 -8.86
CA PRO A 55 -1.03 10.42 -8.79
C PRO A 55 -0.76 9.96 -7.37
N LYS A 56 -0.06 8.82 -7.24
CA LYS A 56 0.46 8.36 -5.95
C LYS A 56 1.35 9.43 -5.33
N LYS A 57 1.42 9.46 -3.99
CA LYS A 57 2.37 10.34 -3.29
C LYS A 57 3.81 9.96 -3.65
N LYS A 58 4.72 10.94 -3.67
CA LYS A 58 6.17 10.70 -3.88
C LYS A 58 6.80 9.74 -2.88
N THR A 59 6.16 9.54 -1.73
CA THR A 59 6.59 8.58 -0.69
C THR A 59 6.02 7.18 -0.89
N HIS A 60 5.30 6.92 -1.99
CA HIS A 60 4.77 5.60 -2.29
C HIS A 60 5.92 4.62 -2.55
N PRO A 61 5.86 3.38 -2.03
CA PRO A 61 6.86 2.37 -2.32
C PRO A 61 6.98 2.09 -3.83
N PRO A 62 8.15 1.72 -4.34
CA PRO A 62 8.39 1.57 -5.78
C PRO A 62 7.67 0.39 -6.44
N LYS A 63 7.03 -0.49 -5.66
CA LYS A 63 6.28 -1.64 -6.19
C LYS A 63 4.79 -1.33 -6.14
N ASP A 64 4.13 -1.35 -7.29
CA ASP A 64 2.69 -1.09 -7.44
C ASP A 64 1.82 -2.32 -7.08
N GLN A 65 2.15 -2.99 -5.97
CA GLN A 65 1.33 -4.09 -5.46
C GLN A 65 0.18 -3.53 -4.62
N CYS A 66 -0.71 -2.77 -5.27
CA CYS A 66 -1.71 -1.89 -4.63
C CYS A 66 -2.50 -2.62 -3.53
N PHE A 67 -3.03 -3.80 -3.84
CA PHE A 67 -3.91 -4.57 -2.97
C PHE A 67 -3.21 -5.20 -1.74
N ASN A 68 -1.88 -5.20 -1.68
CA ASN A 68 -1.17 -5.69 -0.50
C ASN A 68 -1.40 -4.76 0.70
N CYS A 69 -1.51 -3.46 0.46
CA CYS A 69 -1.73 -2.46 1.50
C CYS A 69 -3.14 -1.85 1.41
N HIS A 70 -3.61 -1.49 0.21
CA HIS A 70 -4.91 -0.85 0.02
C HIS A 70 -6.02 -1.90 -0.03
N LYS A 71 -6.77 -2.04 1.07
CA LYS A 71 -7.93 -2.94 1.17
C LYS A 71 -9.24 -2.21 0.85
N ALA A 72 -10.23 -2.94 0.33
CA ALA A 72 -11.57 -2.39 0.09
C ALA A 72 -12.20 -1.92 1.39
N ALA A 73 -12.72 -0.69 1.39
CA ALA A 73 -13.48 -0.18 2.52
C ALA A 73 -14.94 -0.67 2.45
N LYS A 74 -15.53 -0.89 3.63
CA LYS A 74 -17.00 -1.07 3.75
C LYS A 74 -17.77 0.26 3.69
N LYS A 75 -17.08 1.38 3.92
CA LYS A 75 -17.64 2.75 3.92
C LYS A 75 -16.73 3.66 3.11
N PRO A 76 -17.26 4.65 2.38
CA PRO A 76 -16.43 5.62 1.68
C PRO A 76 -15.43 6.27 2.63
N PRO A 77 -14.13 6.32 2.30
CA PRO A 77 -13.16 7.06 3.10
C PRO A 77 -13.48 8.55 3.07
N VAL A 78 -13.36 9.22 4.21
CA VAL A 78 -13.45 10.69 4.28
C VAL A 78 -12.18 11.26 3.65
N VAL A 79 -12.25 11.62 2.37
CA VAL A 79 -11.15 12.27 1.66
C VAL A 79 -11.09 13.73 2.11
N LYS A 80 -10.08 14.06 2.93
CA LYS A 80 -9.85 15.44 3.39
C LYS A 80 -9.30 16.25 2.20
N GLY A 81 -10.16 17.02 1.52
CA GLY A 81 -9.74 17.91 0.41
C GLY A 81 -10.68 18.02 -0.79
N GLN A 82 -11.89 17.47 -0.76
CA GLN A 82 -12.95 17.85 -1.71
C GLN A 82 -13.76 19.00 -1.10
N SER A 83 -13.39 20.22 -1.46
CA SER A 83 -14.15 21.48 -1.26
C SER A 83 -14.39 22.10 -2.61
#